data_AF-A0A146G3V1-F1
#
_entry.id   AF-A0A146G3V1-F1
#
_cell.length_a   1.000
_cell.length_b   1.000
_cell.length_c   1.000
_cell.angle_alpha   90.00
_cell.angle_beta   90.00
_cell.angle_gamma   90.00
#
_symmetry.space_group_name_H-M   'P 1'
#
loop_
_entity.id
_entity.type
_entity.pdbx_description
1 polymer ?
#
loop_
_entity_poly.entity_id
_entity_poly.type
_entity_poly.pdbx_seq_one_letter_code
_entity_poly.pdbx_strand_id
1 'polypeptide(L)'
;MKKSTFATLLLAGASSLPLSAADLTWGGTSALNTWSPTASGSTAPWSDGVTSYDHWLGDTYTAVFGTSTQKAVSVDTGVGAYGLVFKQSGYSFTTNAITLGTGGVDASALTSGATALGSVTLSAAQTWRLGGGSSLSGTVTNAGNALTMDVASGSTTLGALISGTGGLVKTGAGNLNINTVSSFSGDVDIQAGKVTIAASNSGTSSAVGQASSSRTITVGSGATLDGTSNNWFGGYHVASSSLPTITVNGGTLSTSNYTAIGNLNLNGATVSNRSAGGTGWQGFALRGTVTVGGSAASTISSTGSGASTYGYHLAANTVFNVADATGSSAADLTISAALRNQGSDFDSGAGGLTKSGAGTMELSGANTYTGATAVSAGTLLINGSTSTGAVSVASGGRLGGTGTIGGATTVAGGGTLLAGAGSASGSLTIANGLTLGDNSKIELTLGAGLTNSSLIRTSGAWVFDADQLFVISGSNFTIGTYQNVISGLTGSESGLGTIGTWAIAGGTVQGTFSYDGSGGVDLQITAVPEPGTWALAALGGMLVMIVSRRRKAARD
;
A
#
# COMPACT_ATOMS: atom_id res chain seq x y z
N MET A 1 -8.17 -26.57 19.26
CA MET A 1 -7.14 -27.28 18.45
C MET A 1 -6.46 -26.21 17.59
N LYS A 2 -5.21 -25.84 17.91
CA LYS A 2 -3.98 -26.13 17.12
C LYS A 2 -4.04 -25.47 15.72
N LYS A 3 -3.17 -24.55 15.27
CA LYS A 3 -1.84 -24.06 15.69
C LYS A 3 -1.70 -22.62 15.17
N SER A 4 -1.22 -21.69 15.99
CA SER A 4 -0.56 -20.47 15.50
C SER A 4 0.84 -20.48 16.10
N THR A 5 1.83 -20.74 15.25
CA THR A 5 3.24 -20.62 15.56
C THR A 5 3.81 -19.82 14.41
N PHE A 6 3.91 -18.50 14.58
CA PHE A 6 4.81 -17.69 13.78
C PHE A 6 5.97 -17.27 14.66
N ALA A 7 7.14 -17.66 14.19
CA ALA A 7 8.39 -17.70 14.90
C ALA A 7 8.84 -16.30 15.34
N THR A 8 9.29 -16.21 16.58
CA THR A 8 10.22 -15.20 17.07
C THR A 8 11.47 -15.24 16.20
N LEU A 9 11.62 -14.29 15.27
CA LEU A 9 12.89 -14.07 14.60
C LEU A 9 13.80 -13.34 15.58
N LEU A 10 14.73 -14.10 16.14
CA LEU A 10 15.83 -13.61 16.97
C LEU A 10 16.63 -12.58 16.15
N LEU A 11 16.64 -11.32 16.57
CA LEU A 11 17.60 -10.32 16.09
C LEU A 11 19.00 -10.79 16.50
N ALA A 12 19.65 -11.58 15.64
CA ALA A 12 21.05 -11.92 15.80
C ALA A 12 21.89 -10.67 15.54
N GLY A 13 22.57 -10.18 16.58
CA GLY A 13 23.65 -9.24 16.43
C GLY A 13 24.65 -9.77 15.39
N ALA A 14 25.00 -8.89 14.46
CA ALA A 14 25.84 -9.12 13.31
C ALA A 14 27.28 -9.58 13.68
N SER A 15 27.49 -10.84 14.02
CA SER A 15 28.83 -11.44 14.11
C SER A 15 29.37 -11.80 12.72
N SER A 16 30.67 -11.62 12.48
CA SER A 16 31.36 -12.08 11.26
C SER A 16 31.21 -13.59 11.09
N LEU A 17 31.41 -14.11 9.86
CA LEU A 17 31.51 -15.55 9.66
C LEU A 17 32.57 -16.14 10.62
N PRO A 18 32.29 -17.29 11.28
CA PRO A 18 33.25 -17.90 12.19
C PRO A 18 34.51 -18.28 11.40
N LEU A 19 35.63 -17.63 11.71
CA LEU A 19 36.91 -17.93 11.11
C LEU A 19 37.54 -19.14 11.84
N SER A 20 37.96 -20.16 11.10
CA SER A 20 38.63 -21.34 11.65
C SER A 20 40.13 -21.32 11.35
N ALA A 21 40.91 -22.12 12.08
CA ALA A 21 42.34 -22.33 11.77
C ALA A 21 42.56 -23.00 10.40
N ALA A 22 41.50 -23.52 9.78
CA ALA A 22 41.53 -24.19 8.47
C ALA A 22 41.21 -23.24 7.30
N ASP A 23 40.87 -21.98 7.58
CA ASP A 23 40.49 -21.01 6.55
C ASP A 23 41.65 -20.63 5.64
N LEU A 24 41.34 -20.41 4.37
CA LEU A 24 42.33 -20.30 3.30
C LEU A 24 42.51 -18.84 2.93
N THR A 25 43.65 -18.24 3.29
CA THR A 25 43.93 -16.82 3.00
C THR A 25 44.62 -16.66 1.65
N TRP A 26 44.06 -15.83 0.75
CA TRP A 26 44.61 -15.50 -0.55
C TRP A 26 45.89 -14.67 -0.43
N GLY A 27 47.03 -15.27 -0.78
CA GLY A 27 48.35 -14.65 -0.72
C GLY A 27 48.75 -13.87 -1.98
N GLY A 28 48.38 -14.34 -3.17
CA GLY A 28 48.56 -13.63 -4.46
C GLY A 28 49.99 -13.18 -4.80
N THR A 29 51.02 -13.91 -4.38
CA THR A 29 52.43 -13.44 -4.50
C THR A 29 53.18 -13.88 -5.77
N SER A 30 52.59 -14.69 -6.67
CA SER A 30 53.26 -15.17 -7.90
C SER A 30 52.62 -14.62 -9.18
N ALA A 31 53.28 -14.84 -10.34
CA ALA A 31 52.83 -14.35 -11.64
C ALA A 31 51.55 -15.04 -12.15
N LEU A 32 51.16 -16.18 -11.56
CA LEU A 32 49.96 -16.94 -11.89
C LEU A 32 48.92 -16.81 -10.76
N ASN A 33 47.78 -16.19 -11.07
CA ASN A 33 46.75 -15.84 -10.09
C ASN A 33 45.60 -16.85 -10.00
N THR A 34 45.90 -18.15 -10.13
CA THR A 34 44.86 -19.17 -10.22
C THR A 34 44.44 -19.68 -8.84
N TRP A 35 43.14 -19.62 -8.55
CA TRP A 35 42.51 -20.36 -7.45
C TRP A 35 42.14 -21.75 -7.95
N SER A 36 42.88 -22.76 -7.48
CA SER A 36 42.70 -24.18 -7.83
C SER A 36 42.77 -25.02 -6.55
N PRO A 37 41.94 -26.07 -6.37
CA PRO A 37 42.06 -26.96 -5.24
C PRO A 37 43.41 -27.69 -5.25
N THR A 38 44.19 -27.64 -4.17
CA THR A 38 45.38 -28.51 -4.05
C THR A 38 45.02 -29.87 -3.47
N ALA A 39 45.81 -30.89 -3.83
CA ALA A 39 45.66 -32.26 -3.39
C ALA A 39 45.66 -32.40 -1.86
N SER A 40 44.99 -33.44 -1.37
CA SER A 40 44.93 -33.80 0.06
C SER A 40 46.31 -33.78 0.71
N GLY A 41 46.52 -32.89 1.68
CA GLY A 41 47.76 -32.78 2.46
C GLY A 41 48.58 -31.50 2.24
N SER A 42 48.21 -30.63 1.28
CA SER A 42 48.78 -29.28 1.18
C SER A 42 48.03 -28.29 2.07
N THR A 43 48.74 -27.50 2.88
CA THR A 43 48.17 -26.42 3.69
C THR A 43 47.94 -25.13 2.88
N ALA A 44 48.17 -25.14 1.56
CA ALA A 44 47.98 -23.99 0.69
C ALA A 44 47.20 -24.39 -0.59
N PRO A 45 45.98 -23.87 -0.81
CA PRO A 45 45.14 -24.10 -2.00
C PRO A 45 45.51 -23.17 -3.16
N TRP A 46 46.75 -22.71 -3.22
CA TRP A 46 47.18 -21.71 -4.19
C TRP A 46 48.35 -22.31 -4.97
N SER A 47 48.11 -22.74 -6.20
CA SER A 47 49.14 -23.35 -7.04
C SER A 47 49.78 -22.32 -7.97
N ASP A 48 51.10 -22.27 -7.98
CA ASP A 48 51.90 -21.55 -8.98
C ASP A 48 52.03 -22.37 -10.29
N GLY A 49 50.89 -22.64 -10.94
CA GLY A 49 50.87 -23.28 -12.26
C GLY A 49 50.83 -24.82 -12.27
N VAL A 50 50.07 -25.46 -11.38
CA VAL A 50 49.82 -26.91 -11.47
C VAL A 50 48.56 -27.17 -12.30
N THR A 51 48.68 -28.03 -13.30
CA THR A 51 47.59 -28.48 -14.16
C THR A 51 46.69 -29.47 -13.43
N SER A 52 45.44 -29.07 -13.21
CA SER A 52 44.22 -29.89 -13.11
C SER A 52 44.23 -31.11 -12.19
N TYR A 53 43.53 -31.03 -11.06
CA TYR A 53 42.90 -32.19 -10.40
C TYR A 53 41.57 -31.78 -9.74
N ASP A 54 40.53 -32.55 -10.02
CA ASP A 54 39.13 -32.35 -9.59
C ASP A 54 38.96 -32.70 -8.10
N HIS A 55 39.25 -31.74 -7.22
CA HIS A 55 39.00 -31.88 -5.79
C HIS A 55 38.13 -30.72 -5.34
N TRP A 56 36.81 -30.88 -5.46
CA TRP A 56 35.83 -30.03 -4.78
C TRP A 56 36.28 -29.85 -3.30
N LEU A 57 36.62 -28.62 -2.88
CA LEU A 57 37.04 -28.33 -1.49
C LEU A 57 35.90 -28.52 -0.47
N GLY A 58 34.70 -28.87 -0.95
CA GLY A 58 33.53 -29.11 -0.13
C GLY A 58 33.04 -27.86 0.59
N ASP A 59 31.89 -28.00 1.25
CA ASP A 59 31.27 -27.00 2.14
C ASP A 59 32.10 -26.73 3.42
N THR A 60 33.42 -26.94 3.40
CA THR A 60 34.24 -27.02 4.64
C THR A 60 35.08 -25.77 4.90
N TYR A 61 35.54 -25.07 3.85
CA TYR A 61 36.56 -24.02 3.99
C TYR A 61 36.08 -22.64 3.55
N THR A 62 36.38 -21.62 4.35
CA THR A 62 36.17 -20.21 4.02
C THR A 62 37.41 -19.65 3.33
N ALA A 63 37.23 -18.99 2.17
CA ALA A 63 38.30 -18.30 1.47
C ALA A 63 38.37 -16.82 1.90
N VAL A 64 39.53 -16.37 2.39
CA VAL A 64 39.74 -15.04 2.96
C VAL A 64 40.64 -14.19 2.06
N PHE A 65 40.16 -13.02 1.64
CA PHE A 65 40.83 -12.07 0.76
C PHE A 65 41.08 -10.77 1.50
N GLY A 66 42.34 -10.31 1.60
CA GLY A 66 42.60 -9.04 2.30
C GLY A 66 44.05 -8.65 2.61
N THR A 67 45.04 -9.46 2.23
CA THR A 67 46.46 -9.17 2.49
C THR A 67 47.28 -8.99 1.22
N SER A 68 46.69 -9.25 0.05
CA SER A 68 47.39 -9.27 -1.23
C SER A 68 47.32 -7.94 -1.97
N THR A 69 48.42 -7.55 -2.62
CA THR A 69 48.48 -6.48 -3.62
C THR A 69 47.88 -6.90 -4.95
N GLN A 70 47.88 -8.20 -5.25
CA GLN A 70 47.36 -8.79 -6.47
C GLN A 70 45.90 -9.20 -6.30
N LYS A 71 45.02 -8.52 -7.04
CA LYS A 71 43.57 -8.58 -6.86
C LYS A 71 42.81 -9.22 -8.04
N ALA A 72 43.49 -9.57 -9.11
CA ALA A 72 42.92 -10.43 -10.15
C ALA A 72 43.01 -11.89 -9.69
N VAL A 73 41.90 -12.63 -9.73
CA VAL A 73 41.80 -14.03 -9.30
C VAL A 73 41.22 -14.85 -10.46
N SER A 74 41.99 -15.75 -11.05
CA SER A 74 41.48 -16.67 -12.07
C SER A 74 40.94 -17.92 -11.37
N VAL A 75 39.67 -18.26 -11.59
CA VAL A 75 39.04 -19.44 -10.99
C VAL A 75 39.25 -20.63 -11.91
N ASP A 76 39.79 -21.73 -11.38
CA ASP A 76 39.92 -23.00 -12.10
C ASP A 76 38.57 -23.75 -12.17
N THR A 77 38.48 -24.79 -13.00
CA THR A 77 37.26 -25.60 -13.08
C THR A 77 37.05 -26.41 -11.79
N GLY A 78 35.82 -26.45 -11.26
CA GLY A 78 35.46 -27.30 -10.11
C GLY A 78 35.65 -26.68 -8.72
N VAL A 79 35.83 -25.36 -8.63
CA VAL A 79 36.03 -24.67 -7.34
C VAL A 79 34.73 -24.53 -6.54
N GLY A 80 34.76 -25.02 -5.29
CA GLY A 80 33.72 -24.79 -4.28
C GLY A 80 34.30 -24.17 -3.00
N ALA A 81 33.48 -23.45 -2.24
CA ALA A 81 33.86 -22.90 -0.94
C ALA A 81 32.66 -22.86 0.01
N TYR A 82 32.91 -23.02 1.32
CA TYR A 82 31.88 -22.76 2.33
C TYR A 82 31.40 -21.31 2.26
N GLY A 83 32.34 -20.36 2.19
CA GLY A 83 32.05 -18.94 2.03
C GLY A 83 33.29 -18.13 1.63
N LEU A 84 33.08 -16.86 1.31
CA LEU A 84 34.11 -15.89 0.93
C LEU A 84 34.14 -14.73 1.92
N VAL A 85 35.32 -14.29 2.35
CA VAL A 85 35.48 -13.13 3.23
C VAL A 85 36.38 -12.10 2.56
N PHE A 86 35.95 -10.84 2.47
CA PHE A 86 36.70 -9.74 1.88
C PHE A 86 37.02 -8.68 2.94
N LYS A 87 38.30 -8.53 3.28
CA LYS A 87 38.83 -7.47 4.16
C LYS A 87 39.34 -6.25 3.38
N GLN A 88 39.51 -6.37 2.06
CA GLN A 88 39.85 -5.27 1.15
C GLN A 88 39.02 -5.37 -0.13
N SER A 89 38.74 -4.24 -0.77
CA SER A 89 38.07 -4.19 -2.08
C SER A 89 39.06 -4.26 -3.24
N GLY A 90 38.54 -4.38 -4.46
CA GLY A 90 39.30 -4.40 -5.72
C GLY A 90 39.54 -5.79 -6.30
N TYR A 91 39.01 -6.84 -5.66
CA TYR A 91 39.13 -8.21 -6.18
C TYR A 91 38.24 -8.43 -7.40
N SER A 92 38.79 -9.11 -8.42
CA SER A 92 38.08 -9.45 -9.66
C SER A 92 38.33 -10.91 -10.01
N PHE A 93 37.27 -11.71 -10.03
CA PHE A 93 37.31 -13.14 -10.33
C PHE A 93 36.96 -13.39 -11.81
N THR A 94 37.73 -14.25 -12.48
CA THR A 94 37.55 -14.58 -13.90
C THR A 94 37.52 -16.08 -14.17
N THR A 95 37.17 -16.45 -15.41
CA THR A 95 37.45 -17.76 -16.04
C THR A 95 36.49 -18.91 -15.72
N ASN A 96 35.99 -19.11 -14.49
CA ASN A 96 34.99 -20.16 -14.18
C ASN A 96 34.02 -19.76 -13.04
N ALA A 97 32.97 -20.57 -12.84
CA ALA A 97 31.99 -20.36 -11.77
C ALA A 97 32.43 -20.95 -10.43
N ILE A 98 32.15 -20.23 -9.34
CA ILE A 98 32.36 -20.66 -7.95
C ILE A 98 31.06 -21.25 -7.41
N THR A 99 31.10 -22.44 -6.84
CA THR A 99 29.96 -22.99 -6.09
C THR A 99 30.09 -22.63 -4.60
N LEU A 100 29.16 -21.85 -4.06
CA LEU A 100 29.17 -21.47 -2.64
C LEU A 100 28.24 -22.35 -1.82
N GLY A 101 28.75 -22.82 -0.69
CA GLY A 101 28.03 -23.49 0.40
C GLY A 101 27.35 -22.52 1.35
N THR A 102 26.95 -22.98 2.54
CA THR A 102 26.09 -22.20 3.46
C THR A 102 26.74 -20.96 4.10
N GLY A 103 28.06 -20.77 3.97
CA GLY A 103 28.79 -19.65 4.56
C GLY A 103 28.60 -18.31 3.83
N GLY A 104 28.22 -18.31 2.55
CA GLY A 104 27.91 -17.08 1.83
C GLY A 104 29.11 -16.14 1.60
N VAL A 105 28.86 -14.83 1.60
CA VAL A 105 29.88 -13.80 1.34
C VAL A 105 29.90 -12.80 2.49
N ASP A 106 31.05 -12.58 3.12
CA ASP A 106 31.25 -11.52 4.11
C ASP A 106 32.17 -10.43 3.56
N ALA A 107 31.55 -9.35 3.08
CA ALA A 107 32.19 -8.10 2.67
C ALA A 107 31.82 -6.96 3.65
N SER A 108 31.45 -7.28 4.89
CA SER A 108 31.03 -6.29 5.89
C SER A 108 32.13 -5.29 6.27
N ALA A 109 33.40 -5.68 6.11
CA ALA A 109 34.55 -4.83 6.34
C ALA A 109 34.79 -3.77 5.24
N LEU A 110 34.10 -3.88 4.10
CA LEU A 110 34.32 -2.98 2.96
C LEU A 110 33.54 -1.68 3.12
N THR A 111 34.24 -0.56 3.28
CA THR A 111 33.64 0.78 3.35
C THR A 111 33.63 1.52 2.01
N SER A 112 34.36 1.02 1.01
CA SER A 112 34.46 1.60 -0.33
C SER A 112 35.04 0.61 -1.35
N GLY A 113 34.86 0.92 -2.63
CA GLY A 113 35.43 0.15 -3.74
C GLY A 113 34.56 -1.04 -4.16
N ALA A 114 35.00 -1.71 -5.24
CA ALA A 114 34.24 -2.75 -5.91
C ALA A 114 34.89 -4.13 -5.75
N THR A 115 34.07 -5.17 -5.62
CA THR A 115 34.48 -6.58 -5.71
C THR A 115 33.65 -7.24 -6.81
N ALA A 116 34.29 -7.87 -7.79
CA ALA A 116 33.63 -8.57 -8.89
C ALA A 116 33.81 -10.08 -8.71
N LEU A 117 32.76 -10.80 -8.34
CA LEU A 117 32.81 -12.23 -8.01
C LEU A 117 32.85 -13.17 -9.23
N GLY A 118 32.84 -12.65 -10.45
CA GLY A 118 32.75 -13.48 -11.65
C GLY A 118 31.38 -14.16 -11.71
N SER A 119 31.34 -15.49 -11.75
CA SER A 119 30.10 -16.28 -11.72
C SER A 119 30.00 -17.10 -10.45
N VAL A 120 28.84 -17.05 -9.79
CA VAL A 120 28.58 -17.75 -8.52
C VAL A 120 27.32 -18.60 -8.66
N THR A 121 27.37 -19.85 -8.19
CA THR A 121 26.19 -20.72 -8.03
C THR A 121 26.00 -21.05 -6.56
N LEU A 122 24.77 -20.93 -6.06
CA LEU A 122 24.45 -21.24 -4.66
C LEU A 122 24.05 -22.71 -4.52
N SER A 123 24.74 -23.48 -3.66
CA SER A 123 24.34 -24.86 -3.33
C SER A 123 23.33 -24.94 -2.18
N ALA A 124 23.15 -23.85 -1.44
CA ALA A 124 22.23 -23.73 -0.31
C ALA A 124 21.76 -22.28 -0.14
N ALA A 125 20.74 -22.06 0.71
CA ALA A 125 20.36 -20.72 1.13
C ALA A 125 21.51 -20.06 1.91
N GLN A 126 21.77 -18.78 1.63
CA GLN A 126 22.96 -18.08 2.13
C GLN A 126 22.66 -16.64 2.53
N THR A 127 23.51 -16.11 3.41
CA THR A 127 23.54 -14.70 3.76
C THR A 127 24.83 -14.05 3.27
N TRP A 128 24.69 -12.95 2.55
CA TRP A 128 25.78 -12.11 2.08
C TRP A 128 25.79 -10.82 2.90
N ARG A 129 26.83 -10.66 3.72
CA ARG A 129 27.02 -9.56 4.67
C ARG A 129 27.83 -8.47 3.98
N LEU A 130 27.32 -7.25 3.93
CA LEU A 130 27.86 -6.19 3.08
C LEU A 130 28.13 -4.91 3.87
N GLY A 131 29.30 -4.32 3.64
CA GLY A 131 29.69 -3.05 4.24
C GLY A 131 29.16 -1.86 3.42
N GLY A 132 28.76 -0.80 4.13
CA GLY A 132 28.24 0.42 3.51
C GLY A 132 29.32 1.17 2.72
N GLY A 133 29.01 1.53 1.48
CA GLY A 133 29.90 2.22 0.53
C GLY A 133 30.59 1.30 -0.48
N SER A 134 30.49 -0.02 -0.30
CA SER A 134 31.05 -1.01 -1.23
C SER A 134 30.13 -1.30 -2.43
N SER A 135 30.68 -1.95 -3.45
CA SER A 135 29.89 -2.56 -4.53
C SER A 135 30.31 -4.00 -4.79
N LEU A 136 29.31 -4.82 -5.14
CA LEU A 136 29.48 -6.22 -5.51
C LEU A 136 28.90 -6.44 -6.90
N SER A 137 29.63 -7.11 -7.79
CA SER A 137 29.19 -7.40 -9.15
C SER A 137 29.53 -8.84 -9.57
N GLY A 138 28.95 -9.27 -10.71
CA GLY A 138 29.10 -10.61 -11.25
C GLY A 138 27.77 -11.22 -11.68
N THR A 139 27.70 -12.54 -11.74
CA THR A 139 26.46 -13.30 -11.95
C THR A 139 26.23 -14.24 -10.77
N VAL A 140 24.97 -14.38 -10.37
CA VAL A 140 24.55 -15.28 -9.29
C VAL A 140 23.42 -16.17 -9.79
N THR A 141 23.66 -17.48 -9.80
CA THR A 141 22.62 -18.50 -10.02
C THR A 141 22.18 -19.01 -8.66
N ASN A 142 20.99 -18.61 -8.22
CA ASN A 142 20.50 -18.98 -6.89
C ASN A 142 19.99 -20.43 -6.81
N ALA A 143 19.78 -21.10 -7.95
CA ALA A 143 19.45 -22.53 -8.03
C ALA A 143 18.29 -22.98 -7.11
N GLY A 144 17.31 -22.10 -6.85
CA GLY A 144 16.18 -22.40 -5.94
C GLY A 144 16.40 -22.02 -4.49
N ASN A 145 17.61 -21.60 -4.13
CA ASN A 145 17.98 -21.17 -2.79
C ASN A 145 17.71 -19.67 -2.57
N ALA A 146 17.30 -19.31 -1.37
CA ALA A 146 17.16 -17.90 -0.99
C ALA A 146 18.54 -17.22 -0.84
N LEU A 147 18.69 -16.06 -1.46
CA LEU A 147 19.84 -15.18 -1.28
C LEU A 147 19.47 -14.05 -0.33
N THR A 148 20.06 -14.03 0.86
CA THR A 148 19.86 -12.94 1.83
C THR A 148 20.98 -11.93 1.69
N MET A 149 20.64 -10.67 1.44
CA MET A 149 21.55 -9.54 1.42
C MET A 149 21.43 -8.78 2.75
N ASP A 150 22.45 -8.84 3.60
CA ASP A 150 22.50 -8.16 4.89
C ASP A 150 23.37 -6.90 4.78
N VAL A 151 22.73 -5.73 4.70
CA VAL A 151 23.42 -4.43 4.66
C VAL A 151 23.20 -3.77 6.01
N ALA A 152 24.19 -3.85 6.90
CA ALA A 152 24.05 -3.40 8.29
C ALA A 152 23.80 -1.88 8.37
N SER A 153 24.54 -1.09 7.60
CA SER A 153 24.47 0.38 7.57
C SER A 153 24.97 0.94 6.23
N GLY A 154 24.76 2.24 6.00
CA GLY A 154 25.19 2.90 4.77
C GLY A 154 24.46 2.37 3.53
N SER A 155 25.13 2.39 2.37
CA SER A 155 24.55 1.95 1.10
C SER A 155 25.53 1.05 0.35
N THR A 156 25.09 -0.14 -0.07
CA THR A 156 25.88 -1.03 -0.93
C THR A 156 25.24 -1.14 -2.29
N THR A 157 26.04 -1.13 -3.36
CA THR A 157 25.55 -1.35 -4.73
C THR A 157 25.74 -2.79 -5.15
N LEU A 158 24.66 -3.44 -5.55
CA LEU A 158 24.65 -4.76 -6.18
C LEU A 158 24.46 -4.60 -7.70
N GLY A 159 25.57 -4.77 -8.41
CA GLY A 159 25.62 -4.85 -9.87
C GLY A 159 25.70 -6.28 -10.37
N ALA A 160 25.08 -7.22 -9.66
CA ALA A 160 25.09 -8.63 -10.02
C ALA A 160 23.79 -9.06 -10.69
N LEU A 161 23.89 -9.78 -11.81
CA LEU A 161 22.75 -10.43 -12.45
C LEU A 161 22.36 -11.68 -11.66
N ILE A 162 21.17 -11.69 -11.05
CA ILE A 162 20.66 -12.83 -10.30
C ILE A 162 19.68 -13.63 -11.18
N SER A 163 19.84 -14.95 -11.22
CA SER A 163 18.99 -15.90 -11.96
C SER A 163 18.63 -17.12 -11.11
N GLY A 164 17.72 -17.96 -11.60
CA GLY A 164 17.26 -19.19 -10.94
C GLY A 164 15.92 -19.02 -10.21
N THR A 165 15.45 -20.08 -9.54
CA THR A 165 14.08 -20.10 -8.96
C THR A 165 13.98 -19.61 -7.52
N GLY A 166 15.11 -19.35 -6.86
CA GLY A 166 15.15 -18.89 -5.48
C GLY A 166 14.74 -17.42 -5.31
N GLY A 167 14.47 -17.03 -4.07
CA GLY A 167 14.09 -15.67 -3.69
C GLY A 167 15.25 -14.77 -3.29
N LEU A 168 14.94 -13.49 -3.06
CA LEU A 168 15.85 -12.47 -2.55
C LEU A 168 15.32 -11.94 -1.21
N VAL A 169 16.15 -11.94 -0.17
CA VAL A 169 15.81 -11.37 1.14
C VAL A 169 16.73 -10.18 1.41
N LYS A 170 16.19 -9.08 1.94
CA LYS A 170 16.97 -7.93 2.40
C LYS A 170 16.81 -7.75 3.90
N THR A 171 17.93 -7.80 4.63
CA THR A 171 18.03 -7.53 6.07
C THR A 171 19.00 -6.38 6.35
N GLY A 172 19.08 -5.95 7.61
CA GLY A 172 19.94 -4.86 8.04
C GLY A 172 19.38 -3.47 7.71
N ALA A 173 19.80 -2.47 8.47
CA ALA A 173 19.23 -1.12 8.40
C ALA A 173 19.69 -0.30 7.18
N GLY A 174 20.77 -0.72 6.52
CA GLY A 174 21.33 -0.04 5.36
C GLY A 174 20.51 -0.21 4.08
N ASN A 175 20.99 0.46 3.03
CA ASN A 175 20.38 0.50 1.70
C ASN A 175 21.09 -0.45 0.73
N LEU A 176 20.31 -1.29 0.04
CA LEU A 176 20.77 -2.11 -1.08
C LEU A 176 20.35 -1.45 -2.39
N ASN A 177 21.31 -0.91 -3.14
CA ASN A 177 21.08 -0.35 -4.47
C ASN A 177 21.23 -1.44 -5.52
N ILE A 178 20.17 -1.81 -6.23
CA ILE A 178 20.23 -2.77 -7.32
C ILE A 178 20.16 -2.02 -8.65
N ASN A 179 21.25 -2.01 -9.40
CA ASN A 179 21.40 -1.25 -10.66
C ASN A 179 21.48 -2.16 -11.89
N THR A 180 21.19 -3.44 -11.74
CA THR A 180 21.16 -4.43 -12.83
C THR A 180 19.82 -5.14 -12.85
N VAL A 181 19.37 -5.51 -14.05
CA VAL A 181 18.15 -6.32 -14.23
C VAL A 181 18.49 -7.77 -13.93
N SER A 182 17.62 -8.44 -13.17
CA SER A 182 17.73 -9.83 -12.74
C SER A 182 16.52 -10.66 -13.22
N SER A 183 16.74 -11.97 -13.39
CA SER A 183 15.78 -12.92 -13.95
C SER A 183 15.40 -14.04 -12.99
N PHE A 184 15.70 -13.90 -11.69
CA PHE A 184 15.27 -14.89 -10.71
C PHE A 184 13.75 -14.95 -10.57
N SER A 185 13.24 -16.11 -10.15
CA SER A 185 11.80 -16.40 -10.11
C SER A 185 11.12 -16.46 -8.73
N GLY A 186 11.89 -16.43 -7.65
CA GLY A 186 11.34 -16.48 -6.30
C GLY A 186 10.82 -15.15 -5.80
N ASP A 187 10.23 -15.20 -4.61
CA ASP A 187 9.73 -14.04 -3.87
C ASP A 187 10.85 -13.06 -3.49
N VAL A 188 10.46 -11.81 -3.22
CA VAL A 188 11.34 -10.81 -2.64
C VAL A 188 10.80 -10.40 -1.27
N ASP A 189 11.64 -10.45 -0.26
CA ASP A 189 11.27 -10.09 1.12
C ASP A 189 12.23 -9.04 1.69
N ILE A 190 11.71 -7.83 1.90
CA ILE A 190 12.48 -6.70 2.43
C ILE A 190 12.10 -6.52 3.89
N GLN A 191 12.87 -7.16 4.76
CA GLN A 191 12.58 -7.23 6.19
C GLN A 191 13.03 -5.95 6.93
N ALA A 192 14.10 -5.30 6.47
CA ALA A 192 14.64 -4.10 7.10
C ALA A 192 15.42 -3.20 6.13
N GLY A 193 15.54 -1.93 6.51
CA GLY A 193 16.29 -0.93 5.76
C GLY A 193 15.62 -0.59 4.42
N LYS A 194 16.44 -0.35 3.40
CA LYS A 194 15.98 0.10 2.09
C LYS A 194 16.48 -0.81 0.96
N VAL A 195 15.64 -1.04 -0.04
CA VAL A 195 16.06 -1.47 -1.38
C VAL A 195 15.77 -0.32 -2.34
N THR A 196 16.80 0.11 -3.08
CA THR A 196 16.66 1.09 -4.16
C THR A 196 16.82 0.40 -5.51
N ILE A 197 15.81 0.50 -6.37
CA ILE A 197 15.85 -0.02 -7.73
C ILE A 197 16.26 1.10 -8.68
N ALA A 198 17.49 1.00 -9.18
CA ALA A 198 18.09 1.95 -10.11
C ALA A 198 18.16 1.44 -11.55
N ALA A 199 17.73 0.21 -11.82
CA ALA A 199 17.69 -0.36 -13.17
C ALA A 199 16.33 -0.11 -13.84
N SER A 200 16.33 0.52 -15.01
CA SER A 200 15.15 0.56 -15.89
C SER A 200 15.02 -0.77 -16.65
N ASN A 201 13.79 -1.21 -16.94
CA ASN A 201 13.58 -2.34 -17.87
C ASN A 201 12.39 -2.13 -18.82
N SER A 202 12.51 -2.59 -20.06
CA SER A 202 11.41 -2.68 -21.03
C SER A 202 10.89 -4.11 -21.25
N GLY A 203 11.60 -5.15 -20.80
CA GLY A 203 11.22 -6.57 -20.89
C GLY A 203 10.40 -7.09 -19.70
N THR A 204 10.37 -8.41 -19.48
CA THR A 204 9.60 -9.04 -18.38
C THR A 204 10.39 -9.21 -17.07
N SER A 205 11.65 -8.78 -17.05
CA SER A 205 12.54 -8.92 -15.88
C SER A 205 12.62 -7.62 -15.08
N SER A 206 13.32 -7.60 -13.96
CA SER A 206 13.55 -6.36 -13.20
C SER A 206 14.73 -6.51 -12.26
N ALA A 207 15.15 -5.43 -11.61
CA ALA A 207 16.09 -5.50 -10.50
C ALA A 207 15.65 -6.49 -9.40
N VAL A 208 14.35 -6.72 -9.26
CA VAL A 208 13.73 -7.62 -8.28
C VAL A 208 13.15 -8.89 -8.92
N GLY A 209 13.71 -9.32 -10.06
CA GLY A 209 13.39 -10.59 -10.70
C GLY A 209 12.33 -10.51 -11.80
N GLN A 210 11.91 -11.67 -12.33
CA GLN A 210 10.90 -11.71 -13.39
C GLN A 210 9.50 -11.29 -12.89
N ALA A 211 8.77 -10.55 -13.70
CA ALA A 211 7.36 -10.30 -13.48
C ALA A 211 6.59 -11.63 -13.55
N SER A 212 5.93 -12.00 -12.46
CA SER A 212 5.07 -13.18 -12.39
C SER A 212 3.99 -12.95 -11.35
N SER A 213 2.74 -13.26 -11.68
CA SER A 213 1.62 -13.19 -10.74
C SER A 213 1.64 -14.28 -9.66
N SER A 214 2.50 -15.28 -9.78
CA SER A 214 2.65 -16.36 -8.80
C SER A 214 3.57 -16.00 -7.63
N ARG A 215 4.20 -14.83 -7.63
CA ARG A 215 5.12 -14.40 -6.58
C ARG A 215 4.65 -13.15 -5.86
N THR A 216 5.26 -12.92 -4.70
CA THR A 216 5.03 -11.76 -3.86
C THR A 216 6.31 -10.96 -3.63
N ILE A 217 6.15 -9.65 -3.53
CA ILE A 217 7.18 -8.74 -3.04
C ILE A 217 6.67 -8.17 -1.73
N THR A 218 7.35 -8.49 -0.64
CA THR A 218 6.96 -8.10 0.71
C THR A 218 7.87 -6.99 1.21
N VAL A 219 7.27 -5.91 1.71
CA VAL A 219 7.96 -4.82 2.40
C VAL A 219 7.52 -4.84 3.85
N GLY A 220 8.46 -5.18 4.74
CA GLY A 220 8.24 -5.28 6.18
C GLY A 220 8.11 -3.93 6.87
N SER A 221 7.84 -3.99 8.17
CA SER A 221 7.59 -2.80 9.00
C SER A 221 8.82 -1.90 9.06
N GLY A 222 8.65 -0.63 8.73
CA GLY A 222 9.75 0.35 8.66
C GLY A 222 10.73 0.13 7.51
N ALA A 223 10.57 -0.93 6.70
CA ALA A 223 11.38 -1.15 5.51
C ALA A 223 10.87 -0.32 4.33
N THR A 224 11.73 -0.10 3.33
CA THR A 224 11.40 0.68 2.13
C THR A 224 11.81 -0.04 0.85
N LEU A 225 10.89 -0.09 -0.11
CA LEU A 225 11.16 -0.37 -1.53
C LEU A 225 11.03 0.93 -2.32
N ASP A 226 12.11 1.38 -2.96
CA ASP A 226 12.16 2.67 -3.64
C ASP A 226 12.59 2.55 -5.10
N GLY A 227 11.75 3.00 -6.02
CA GLY A 227 11.98 2.96 -7.47
C GLY A 227 12.50 4.29 -7.97
N THR A 228 13.75 4.36 -8.41
CA THR A 228 14.33 5.60 -8.95
C THR A 228 14.38 5.61 -10.47
N SER A 229 13.92 4.55 -11.13
CA SER A 229 13.98 4.34 -12.58
C SER A 229 12.60 3.94 -13.11
N ASN A 230 12.34 4.23 -14.39
CA ASN A 230 11.09 3.83 -15.04
C ASN A 230 10.97 2.32 -15.15
N ASN A 231 9.74 1.81 -15.09
CA ASN A 231 9.40 0.45 -15.52
C ASN A 231 10.17 -0.67 -14.79
N TRP A 232 10.26 -0.55 -13.46
CA TRP A 232 10.93 -1.54 -12.62
C TRP A 232 10.24 -2.92 -12.55
N PHE A 233 9.10 -3.17 -13.22
CA PHE A 233 8.47 -4.50 -13.37
C PHE A 233 8.29 -4.87 -14.83
N GLY A 234 9.09 -4.23 -15.69
CA GLY A 234 8.96 -4.33 -17.12
C GLY A 234 8.20 -3.17 -17.73
N GLY A 235 8.45 -2.97 -19.03
CA GLY A 235 7.88 -1.88 -19.80
C GLY A 235 6.42 -2.10 -20.18
N TYR A 236 5.96 -1.34 -21.17
CA TYR A 236 4.59 -1.28 -21.68
C TYR A 236 3.91 -2.63 -21.97
N HIS A 237 4.67 -3.69 -22.27
CA HIS A 237 4.10 -4.96 -22.75
C HIS A 237 3.82 -6.01 -21.66
N VAL A 238 4.05 -5.72 -20.38
CA VAL A 238 3.71 -6.69 -19.32
C VAL A 238 2.20 -6.63 -19.06
N ALA A 239 1.48 -7.70 -19.33
CA ALA A 239 0.05 -7.80 -18.98
C ALA A 239 -0.14 -7.62 -17.47
N SER A 240 -1.24 -6.99 -17.05
CA SER A 240 -1.55 -6.84 -15.61
C SER A 240 -1.61 -8.19 -14.88
N SER A 241 -2.03 -9.24 -15.58
CA SER A 241 -2.05 -10.64 -15.12
C SER A 241 -0.67 -11.26 -14.90
N SER A 242 0.41 -10.62 -15.36
CA SER A 242 1.78 -11.07 -15.19
C SER A 242 2.54 -10.30 -14.10
N LEU A 243 1.96 -9.24 -13.55
CA LEU A 243 2.61 -8.44 -12.50
C LEU A 243 2.55 -9.15 -11.15
N PRO A 244 3.61 -9.08 -10.32
CA PRO A 244 3.59 -9.64 -8.98
C PRO A 244 2.64 -8.90 -8.06
N THR A 245 2.24 -9.56 -6.98
CA THR A 245 1.56 -8.88 -5.86
C THR A 245 2.61 -8.19 -4.99
N ILE A 246 2.39 -6.92 -4.66
CA ILE A 246 3.21 -6.18 -3.70
C ILE A 246 2.44 -6.11 -2.39
N THR A 247 3.03 -6.57 -1.29
CA THR A 247 2.47 -6.48 0.06
C THR A 247 3.34 -5.59 0.93
N VAL A 248 2.76 -4.55 1.51
CA VAL A 248 3.45 -3.58 2.35
C VAL A 248 2.85 -3.63 3.77
N ASN A 249 3.66 -4.01 4.75
CA ASN A 249 3.25 -4.25 6.14
C ASN A 249 3.92 -3.23 7.06
N GLY A 250 3.31 -2.08 7.31
CA GLY A 250 3.93 -1.00 8.10
C GLY A 250 5.17 -0.36 7.44
N GLY A 251 5.43 -0.69 6.18
CA GLY A 251 6.58 -0.22 5.40
C GLY A 251 6.23 0.88 4.41
N THR A 252 7.20 1.22 3.56
CA THR A 252 7.05 2.23 2.50
C THR A 252 7.31 1.63 1.12
N LEU A 253 6.38 1.89 0.19
CA LEU A 253 6.58 1.71 -1.25
C LEU A 253 6.69 3.09 -1.89
N SER A 254 7.82 3.39 -2.52
CA SER A 254 8.01 4.67 -3.20
C SER A 254 8.53 4.54 -4.62
N THR A 255 8.23 5.55 -5.42
CA THR A 255 8.81 5.72 -6.75
C THR A 255 9.09 7.20 -7.00
N SER A 256 10.06 7.53 -7.85
CA SER A 256 10.24 8.87 -8.40
C SER A 256 9.90 8.98 -9.89
N ASN A 257 9.47 7.87 -10.48
CA ASN A 257 9.35 7.67 -11.91
C ASN A 257 8.17 6.74 -12.23
N TYR A 258 7.77 6.71 -13.50
CA TYR A 258 6.58 5.96 -13.90
C TYR A 258 6.80 4.46 -13.70
N THR A 259 5.82 3.81 -13.09
CA THR A 259 5.78 2.36 -13.13
C THR A 259 4.41 1.73 -12.92
N ALA A 260 4.13 0.68 -13.69
CA ALA A 260 2.97 -0.16 -13.52
C ALA A 260 3.18 -1.18 -12.40
N ILE A 261 2.16 -1.32 -11.55
CA ILE A 261 2.10 -2.34 -10.51
C ILE A 261 0.81 -3.14 -10.60
N GLY A 262 0.90 -4.41 -10.20
CA GLY A 262 -0.22 -5.35 -10.16
C GLY A 262 -1.08 -5.14 -8.92
N ASN A 263 -1.42 -6.25 -8.25
CA ASN A 263 -2.14 -6.19 -6.98
C ASN A 263 -1.25 -5.55 -5.89
N LEU A 264 -1.88 -4.72 -5.06
CA LEU A 264 -1.21 -4.01 -3.99
C LEU A 264 -1.97 -4.24 -2.68
N ASN A 265 -1.31 -4.87 -1.71
CA ASN A 265 -1.84 -5.10 -0.37
C ASN A 265 -1.18 -4.14 0.62
N LEU A 266 -1.99 -3.37 1.33
CA LEU A 266 -1.57 -2.30 2.24
C LEU A 266 -2.05 -2.61 3.66
N ASN A 267 -1.12 -2.81 4.59
CA ASN A 267 -1.40 -3.09 6.00
C ASN A 267 -0.68 -2.06 6.88
N GLY A 268 -1.28 -0.89 7.09
CA GLY A 268 -0.61 0.25 7.74
C GLY A 268 0.51 0.86 6.87
N ALA A 269 0.35 0.83 5.55
CA ALA A 269 1.42 1.10 4.60
C ALA A 269 1.46 2.57 4.14
N THR A 270 2.66 3.04 3.78
CA THR A 270 2.85 4.30 3.06
C THR A 270 3.22 4.04 1.61
N VAL A 271 2.44 4.58 0.67
CA VAL A 271 2.75 4.62 -0.75
C VAL A 271 3.01 6.07 -1.16
N SER A 272 4.16 6.33 -1.78
CA SER A 272 4.57 7.69 -2.12
C SER A 272 5.16 7.77 -3.52
N ASN A 273 4.62 8.68 -4.34
CA ASN A 273 5.31 9.17 -5.53
C ASN A 273 6.14 10.40 -5.11
N ARG A 274 7.44 10.40 -5.40
CA ARG A 274 8.39 11.48 -5.15
C ARG A 274 8.78 12.09 -6.49
N SER A 275 8.04 13.07 -6.98
CA SER A 275 8.33 13.65 -8.30
C SER A 275 9.79 14.10 -8.39
N ALA A 276 10.55 13.53 -9.34
CA ALA A 276 11.92 13.94 -9.62
C ALA A 276 11.89 15.28 -10.36
N GLY A 277 12.04 16.36 -9.60
CA GLY A 277 12.24 17.75 -10.03
C GLY A 277 12.15 18.05 -11.54
N GLY A 278 11.01 18.60 -11.97
CA GLY A 278 10.93 19.44 -13.16
C GLY A 278 10.67 18.76 -14.51
N THR A 279 10.65 17.43 -14.59
CA THR A 279 10.32 16.72 -15.85
C THR A 279 9.27 15.62 -15.64
N GLY A 280 7.99 15.97 -15.62
CA GLY A 280 6.94 15.22 -16.33
C GLY A 280 6.48 13.83 -15.85
N TRP A 281 7.29 13.05 -15.13
CA TRP A 281 7.04 11.62 -14.99
C TRP A 281 6.00 11.33 -13.90
N GLN A 282 5.00 10.52 -14.28
CA GLN A 282 3.86 10.17 -13.43
C GLN A 282 4.27 9.09 -12.41
N GLY A 283 3.42 8.83 -11.40
CA GLY A 283 3.72 7.89 -10.33
C GLY A 283 3.43 6.44 -10.69
N PHE A 284 2.71 5.76 -9.80
CA PHE A 284 2.26 4.39 -10.06
C PHE A 284 1.06 4.35 -11.01
N ALA A 285 1.04 3.35 -11.89
CA ALA A 285 -0.17 2.88 -12.53
C ALA A 285 -0.70 1.65 -11.81
N LEU A 286 -1.88 1.81 -11.21
CA LEU A 286 -2.58 0.81 -10.42
C LEU A 286 -3.39 -0.08 -11.38
N ARG A 287 -2.83 -1.24 -11.72
CA ARG A 287 -3.44 -2.16 -12.71
C ARG A 287 -4.06 -3.41 -12.09
N GLY A 288 -3.82 -3.64 -10.80
CA GLY A 288 -4.49 -4.66 -10.01
C GLY A 288 -5.44 -4.07 -8.99
N THR A 289 -5.92 -4.93 -8.09
CA THR A 289 -6.72 -4.51 -6.93
C THR A 289 -5.81 -3.90 -5.87
N VAL A 290 -6.24 -2.79 -5.29
CA VAL A 290 -5.66 -2.23 -4.07
C VAL A 290 -6.47 -2.75 -2.89
N THR A 291 -5.85 -3.56 -2.04
CA THR A 291 -6.48 -4.15 -0.85
C THR A 291 -5.89 -3.51 0.40
N VAL A 292 -6.75 -3.01 1.29
CA VAL A 292 -6.34 -2.47 2.59
C VAL A 292 -6.83 -3.39 3.70
N GLY A 293 -5.91 -3.75 4.60
CA GLY A 293 -6.17 -4.58 5.77
C GLY A 293 -5.25 -4.20 6.93
N GLY A 294 -4.96 -5.16 7.79
CA GLY A 294 -4.13 -4.94 8.98
C GLY A 294 -4.91 -4.26 10.11
N SER A 295 -4.19 -3.50 10.94
CA SER A 295 -4.72 -2.83 12.15
C SER A 295 -4.46 -1.32 12.17
N ALA A 296 -4.00 -0.76 11.06
CA ALA A 296 -3.62 0.64 10.92
C ALA A 296 -3.96 1.17 9.54
N ALA A 297 -4.26 2.47 9.46
CA ALA A 297 -4.58 3.16 8.21
C ALA A 297 -3.39 3.18 7.25
N SER A 298 -3.68 3.13 5.96
CA SER A 298 -2.70 3.25 4.87
C SER A 298 -2.87 4.55 4.12
N THR A 299 -1.79 5.02 3.48
CA THR A 299 -1.79 6.30 2.75
C THR A 299 -1.21 6.14 1.35
N ILE A 300 -1.81 6.82 0.36
CA ILE A 300 -1.28 6.97 -0.99
C ILE A 300 -1.12 8.46 -1.28
N SER A 301 0.12 8.90 -1.53
CA SER A 301 0.45 10.32 -1.61
C SER A 301 1.40 10.63 -2.77
N SER A 302 1.40 11.89 -3.22
CA SER A 302 2.42 12.44 -4.10
C SER A 302 3.13 13.56 -3.35
N THR A 303 4.46 13.58 -3.40
CA THR A 303 5.33 14.58 -2.78
C THR A 303 6.26 15.20 -3.83
N GLY A 304 6.67 16.44 -3.62
CA GLY A 304 7.57 17.18 -4.54
C GLY A 304 6.86 18.23 -5.40
N SER A 305 7.63 18.98 -6.20
CA SER A 305 7.11 20.02 -7.08
C SER A 305 6.26 19.40 -8.19
N GLY A 306 5.01 19.88 -8.36
CA GLY A 306 4.08 19.33 -9.33
C GLY A 306 3.30 18.08 -8.87
N ALA A 307 3.25 17.79 -7.57
CA ALA A 307 2.44 16.69 -7.01
C ALA A 307 0.96 16.73 -7.40
N SER A 308 0.39 17.92 -7.65
CA SER A 308 -0.96 18.10 -8.20
C SER A 308 -1.08 17.70 -9.68
N THR A 309 0.04 17.69 -10.40
CA THR A 309 0.15 17.34 -11.82
C THR A 309 0.47 15.84 -11.99
N TYR A 310 1.34 15.28 -11.14
CA TYR A 310 1.85 13.91 -11.27
C TYR A 310 1.15 12.95 -10.29
N GLY A 311 -0.02 12.51 -10.74
CA GLY A 311 -0.91 11.60 -10.01
C GLY A 311 -0.60 10.12 -10.22
N TYR A 312 -1.53 9.30 -9.74
CA TYR A 312 -1.57 7.85 -9.91
C TYR A 312 -2.57 7.51 -11.02
N HIS A 313 -2.21 6.58 -11.88
CA HIS A 313 -3.06 6.15 -12.98
C HIS A 313 -3.97 5.00 -12.55
N LEU A 314 -5.25 5.10 -12.88
CA LEU A 314 -6.23 4.06 -12.66
C LEU A 314 -6.48 3.28 -13.95
N ALA A 315 -6.46 1.94 -13.87
CA ALA A 315 -7.02 1.10 -14.91
C ALA A 315 -8.51 1.42 -15.16
N ALA A 316 -9.07 0.85 -16.23
CA ALA A 316 -10.48 1.04 -16.61
C ALA A 316 -11.47 0.84 -15.44
N ASN A 317 -11.15 -0.08 -14.52
CA ASN A 317 -11.77 -0.16 -13.22
C ASN A 317 -10.75 -0.63 -12.17
N THR A 318 -10.18 0.30 -11.41
CA THR A 318 -9.33 -0.02 -10.27
C THR A 318 -10.20 -0.25 -9.04
N VAL A 319 -10.13 -1.46 -8.48
CA VAL A 319 -10.86 -1.80 -7.26
C VAL A 319 -10.01 -1.44 -6.05
N PHE A 320 -10.59 -0.65 -5.15
CA PHE A 320 -10.10 -0.39 -3.81
C PHE A 320 -10.96 -1.20 -2.83
N ASN A 321 -10.45 -2.34 -2.38
CA ASN A 321 -11.09 -3.17 -1.36
C ASN A 321 -10.54 -2.79 0.02
N VAL A 322 -11.28 -1.94 0.73
CA VAL A 322 -10.83 -1.32 1.97
C VAL A 322 -11.58 -1.96 3.14
N ALA A 323 -10.88 -2.77 3.93
CA ALA A 323 -11.39 -3.25 5.21
C ALA A 323 -11.43 -2.12 6.25
N ASP A 324 -12.28 -2.26 7.27
CA ASP A 324 -12.21 -1.43 8.48
C ASP A 324 -11.00 -1.88 9.30
N ALA A 325 -9.83 -1.38 8.93
CA ALA A 325 -8.55 -1.74 9.51
C ALA A 325 -8.35 -1.09 10.88
N THR A 326 -8.92 0.10 11.08
CA THR A 326 -8.79 0.86 12.34
C THR A 326 -9.86 0.51 13.37
N GLY A 327 -10.94 -0.16 12.98
CA GLY A 327 -12.09 -0.46 13.84
C GLY A 327 -12.88 0.80 14.22
N SER A 328 -12.84 1.82 13.36
CA SER A 328 -13.37 3.16 13.66
C SER A 328 -13.96 3.83 12.41
N SER A 329 -14.62 4.97 12.58
CA SER A 329 -15.12 5.76 11.45
C SER A 329 -14.04 6.59 10.74
N ALA A 330 -12.78 6.56 11.21
CA ALA A 330 -11.68 7.24 10.55
C ALA A 330 -11.34 6.59 9.20
N ALA A 331 -10.61 7.30 8.35
CA ALA A 331 -10.16 6.76 7.07
C ALA A 331 -9.15 5.62 7.28
N ASP A 332 -9.44 4.43 6.74
CA ASP A 332 -8.52 3.30 6.66
C ASP A 332 -7.57 3.44 5.46
N LEU A 333 -8.00 4.19 4.44
CA LEU A 333 -7.19 4.59 3.30
C LEU A 333 -7.36 6.07 3.00
N THR A 334 -6.27 6.84 3.07
CA THR A 334 -6.26 8.23 2.60
C THR A 334 -5.45 8.34 1.32
N ILE A 335 -6.07 8.85 0.25
CA ILE A 335 -5.42 9.16 -1.02
C ILE A 335 -5.39 10.68 -1.21
N SER A 336 -4.23 11.28 -0.97
CA SER A 336 -3.98 12.71 -1.20
C SER A 336 -3.38 13.00 -2.57
N ALA A 337 -2.89 11.96 -3.25
CA ALA A 337 -2.46 12.08 -4.64
C ALA A 337 -3.65 12.22 -5.59
N ALA A 338 -3.48 12.98 -6.68
CA ALA A 338 -4.47 13.01 -7.74
C ALA A 338 -4.57 11.65 -8.43
N LEU A 339 -5.78 11.11 -8.60
CA LEU A 339 -6.06 9.94 -9.42
C LEU A 339 -6.42 10.38 -10.85
N ARG A 340 -5.91 9.68 -11.87
CA ARG A 340 -6.01 10.10 -13.28
C ARG A 340 -6.33 8.94 -14.21
N ASN A 341 -6.72 9.29 -15.44
CA ASN A 341 -6.84 8.37 -16.56
C ASN A 341 -5.51 7.67 -16.87
N GLN A 342 -5.57 6.57 -17.61
CA GLN A 342 -4.38 5.93 -18.15
C GLN A 342 -3.60 6.89 -19.08
N GLY A 343 -2.27 6.83 -19.03
CA GLY A 343 -1.37 7.67 -19.84
C GLY A 343 -1.06 7.03 -21.20
N SER A 344 -0.59 7.85 -22.15
CA SER A 344 -0.22 7.44 -23.52
C SER A 344 0.73 6.26 -23.58
N ASP A 345 1.58 6.11 -22.57
CA ASP A 345 2.58 5.04 -22.53
C ASP A 345 1.97 3.67 -22.26
N PHE A 346 0.71 3.56 -21.76
CA PHE A 346 0.15 2.31 -21.25
C PHE A 346 -1.32 1.99 -21.58
N ASP A 347 -2.08 2.96 -22.08
CA ASP A 347 -3.38 2.86 -22.77
C ASP A 347 -3.99 4.25 -22.71
N SER A 348 -4.47 4.82 -23.81
CA SER A 348 -5.33 6.00 -23.72
C SER A 348 -6.72 5.54 -23.30
N GLY A 349 -7.03 5.60 -22.00
CA GLY A 349 -8.27 5.05 -21.46
C GLY A 349 -8.78 5.83 -20.27
N ALA A 350 -10.10 5.94 -20.18
CA ALA A 350 -10.77 6.45 -18.99
C ALA A 350 -10.43 5.53 -17.80
N GLY A 351 -9.84 6.09 -16.75
CA GLY A 351 -9.59 5.39 -15.50
C GLY A 351 -10.84 5.38 -14.64
N GLY A 352 -11.17 4.24 -14.04
CA GLY A 352 -12.35 4.07 -13.20
C GLY A 352 -12.00 3.61 -11.78
N LEU A 353 -12.90 3.84 -10.84
CA LEU A 353 -12.73 3.55 -9.43
C LEU A 353 -13.92 2.77 -8.89
N THR A 354 -13.66 1.63 -8.23
CA THR A 354 -14.66 0.94 -7.40
C THR A 354 -14.20 0.88 -5.96
N LYS A 355 -14.94 1.51 -5.05
CA LYS A 355 -14.77 1.35 -3.60
C LYS A 355 -15.61 0.16 -3.12
N SER A 356 -14.93 -0.80 -2.48
CA SER A 356 -15.49 -1.98 -1.85
C SER A 356 -14.90 -2.18 -0.45
N GLY A 357 -15.36 -3.20 0.27
CA GLY A 357 -14.99 -3.43 1.67
C GLY A 357 -15.69 -2.46 2.64
N ALA A 358 -15.77 -2.86 3.91
CA ALA A 358 -16.56 -2.16 4.93
C ALA A 358 -15.94 -0.84 5.43
N GLY A 359 -14.63 -0.64 5.23
CA GLY A 359 -13.89 0.50 5.76
C GLY A 359 -14.14 1.82 5.03
N THR A 360 -13.49 2.86 5.51
CA THR A 360 -13.58 4.23 4.99
C THR A 360 -12.39 4.54 4.10
N MET A 361 -12.67 5.01 2.88
CA MET A 361 -11.67 5.52 1.94
C MET A 361 -11.87 7.02 1.73
N GLU A 362 -10.81 7.80 1.84
CA GLU A 362 -10.81 9.23 1.62
C GLU A 362 -10.01 9.61 0.37
N LEU A 363 -10.62 10.42 -0.50
CA LEU A 363 -9.97 11.10 -1.63
C LEU A 363 -9.85 12.59 -1.33
N SER A 364 -8.64 13.05 -1.01
CA SER A 364 -8.33 14.46 -0.75
C SER A 364 -7.60 15.15 -1.91
N GLY A 365 -7.10 14.38 -2.89
CA GLY A 365 -6.52 14.91 -4.11
C GLY A 365 -7.54 15.49 -5.10
N ALA A 366 -7.08 16.35 -6.01
CA ALA A 366 -7.87 16.83 -7.15
C ALA A 366 -7.80 15.81 -8.28
N ASN A 367 -8.80 14.94 -8.38
CA ASN A 367 -8.78 13.81 -9.31
C ASN A 367 -9.24 14.22 -10.71
N THR A 368 -8.60 13.65 -11.74
CA THR A 368 -8.88 13.96 -13.15
C THR A 368 -9.23 12.73 -13.98
N TYR A 369 -9.44 11.57 -13.35
CA TYR A 369 -9.92 10.37 -14.06
C TYR A 369 -11.36 10.59 -14.54
N THR A 370 -11.71 10.11 -15.73
CA THR A 370 -13.02 10.36 -16.37
C THR A 370 -13.90 9.12 -16.44
N GLY A 371 -13.41 7.96 -16.01
CA GLY A 371 -14.22 6.75 -15.86
C GLY A 371 -15.12 6.82 -14.62
N ALA A 372 -16.00 5.83 -14.48
CA ALA A 372 -17.00 5.82 -13.42
C ALA A 372 -16.39 5.66 -12.02
N THR A 373 -17.09 6.20 -11.03
CA THR A 373 -16.86 5.96 -9.60
C THR A 373 -18.01 5.13 -9.05
N ALA A 374 -17.74 3.93 -8.55
CA ALA A 374 -18.75 3.06 -7.94
C ALA A 374 -18.44 2.84 -6.46
N VAL A 375 -19.41 3.13 -5.58
CA VAL A 375 -19.36 2.82 -4.15
C VAL A 375 -20.22 1.60 -3.89
N SER A 376 -19.57 0.43 -3.84
CA SER A 376 -20.26 -0.85 -3.66
C SER A 376 -20.49 -1.20 -2.19
N ALA A 377 -19.61 -0.76 -1.29
CA ALA A 377 -19.72 -0.97 0.15
C ALA A 377 -18.81 -0.01 0.94
N GLY A 378 -19.12 0.15 2.23
CA GLY A 378 -18.37 1.03 3.14
C GLY A 378 -18.55 2.50 2.78
N THR A 379 -17.58 3.33 3.17
CA THR A 379 -17.66 4.78 2.99
C THR A 379 -16.60 5.29 2.03
N LEU A 380 -17.00 6.13 1.07
CA LEU A 380 -16.12 6.95 0.24
C LEU A 380 -16.31 8.43 0.61
N LEU A 381 -15.27 9.07 1.11
CA LEU A 381 -15.24 10.50 1.40
C LEU A 381 -14.48 11.26 0.31
N ILE A 382 -15.14 12.18 -0.37
CA ILE A 382 -14.55 13.09 -1.35
C ILE A 382 -14.27 14.42 -0.66
N ASN A 383 -13.04 14.60 -0.18
CA ASN A 383 -12.57 15.85 0.45
C ASN A 383 -11.82 16.76 -0.55
N GLY A 384 -11.36 16.20 -1.66
CA GLY A 384 -10.80 16.93 -2.81
C GLY A 384 -11.86 17.12 -3.90
N SER A 385 -11.59 16.60 -5.10
CA SER A 385 -12.59 16.61 -6.18
C SER A 385 -12.55 15.35 -7.04
N THR A 386 -13.69 14.96 -7.60
CA THR A 386 -13.76 14.03 -8.73
C THR A 386 -13.88 14.79 -10.05
N SER A 387 -13.59 14.12 -11.16
CA SER A 387 -13.90 14.65 -12.50
C SER A 387 -15.37 14.39 -12.87
N THR A 388 -15.65 14.37 -14.18
CA THR A 388 -16.99 14.25 -14.78
C THR A 388 -17.54 12.84 -14.93
N GLY A 389 -16.76 11.80 -14.59
CA GLY A 389 -17.21 10.40 -14.68
C GLY A 389 -18.40 10.13 -13.76
N ALA A 390 -19.37 9.33 -14.22
CA ALA A 390 -20.59 9.03 -13.46
C ALA A 390 -20.27 8.41 -12.09
N VAL A 391 -21.06 8.79 -11.07
CA VAL A 391 -20.93 8.28 -9.71
C VAL A 391 -22.15 7.47 -9.34
N SER A 392 -21.93 6.27 -8.79
CA SER A 392 -23.00 5.39 -8.33
C SER A 392 -22.75 4.91 -6.91
N VAL A 393 -23.79 4.86 -6.09
CA VAL A 393 -23.76 4.34 -4.72
C VAL A 393 -24.76 3.21 -4.62
N ALA A 394 -24.26 2.00 -4.35
CA ALA A 394 -25.09 0.82 -4.18
C ALA A 394 -25.73 0.76 -2.78
N SER A 395 -26.66 -0.18 -2.59
CA SER A 395 -27.19 -0.49 -1.26
C SER A 395 -26.06 -0.89 -0.30
N GLY A 396 -26.04 -0.29 0.89
CA GLY A 396 -24.95 -0.47 1.86
C GLY A 396 -23.68 0.35 1.58
N GLY A 397 -23.61 1.06 0.44
CA GLY A 397 -22.58 2.05 0.15
C GLY A 397 -22.92 3.42 0.76
N ARG A 398 -21.88 4.16 1.16
CA ARG A 398 -21.97 5.51 1.70
C ARG A 398 -21.03 6.45 0.94
N LEU A 399 -21.54 7.57 0.44
CA LEU A 399 -20.76 8.60 -0.25
C LEU A 399 -20.87 9.92 0.51
N GLY A 400 -19.75 10.58 0.77
CA GLY A 400 -19.70 11.83 1.54
C GLY A 400 -18.48 12.67 1.19
N GLY A 401 -18.10 13.55 2.13
CA GLY A 401 -16.89 14.37 2.08
C GLY A 401 -17.19 15.87 2.06
N THR A 402 -16.14 16.69 2.11
CA THR A 402 -16.24 18.17 2.10
C THR A 402 -15.85 18.81 0.76
N GLY A 403 -15.69 17.99 -0.27
CA GLY A 403 -15.18 18.36 -1.58
C GLY A 403 -16.28 18.49 -2.64
N THR A 404 -15.87 18.32 -3.91
CA THR A 404 -16.75 18.47 -5.08
C THR A 404 -16.82 17.19 -5.91
N ILE A 405 -18.03 16.71 -6.17
CA ILE A 405 -18.31 15.65 -7.13
C ILE A 405 -18.68 16.28 -8.47
N GLY A 406 -17.87 16.06 -9.50
CA GLY A 406 -18.09 16.60 -10.85
C GLY A 406 -19.03 15.78 -11.74
N GLY A 407 -19.23 14.50 -11.41
CA GLY A 407 -20.03 13.56 -12.19
C GLY A 407 -21.50 13.51 -11.78
N ALA A 408 -22.37 13.14 -12.72
CA ALA A 408 -23.76 12.81 -12.39
C ALA A 408 -23.79 11.67 -11.37
N THR A 409 -24.52 11.87 -10.27
CA THR A 409 -24.52 10.97 -9.12
C THR A 409 -25.86 10.26 -8.99
N THR A 410 -25.83 8.94 -8.81
CA THR A 410 -27.02 8.13 -8.52
C THR A 410 -26.82 7.36 -7.21
N VAL A 411 -27.76 7.49 -6.29
CA VAL A 411 -27.78 6.74 -5.03
C VAL A 411 -28.94 5.75 -5.11
N ALA A 412 -28.62 4.46 -5.20
CA ALA A 412 -29.62 3.40 -5.24
C ALA A 412 -30.34 3.28 -3.88
N GLY A 413 -31.51 2.63 -3.88
CA GLY A 413 -32.23 2.30 -2.66
C GLY A 413 -31.36 1.55 -1.65
N GLY A 414 -31.40 1.99 -0.39
CA GLY A 414 -30.52 1.49 0.69
C GLY A 414 -29.09 2.05 0.68
N GLY A 415 -28.70 2.85 -0.32
CA GLY A 415 -27.48 3.65 -0.31
C GLY A 415 -27.65 4.92 0.54
N THR A 416 -26.53 5.51 0.99
CA THR A 416 -26.54 6.74 1.80
C THR A 416 -25.63 7.82 1.22
N LEU A 417 -26.14 9.05 1.10
CA LEU A 417 -25.39 10.25 0.78
C LEU A 417 -25.20 11.09 2.03
N LEU A 418 -23.96 11.32 2.46
CA LEU A 418 -23.63 12.15 3.60
C LEU A 418 -23.49 13.60 3.13
N ALA A 419 -24.16 14.50 3.82
CA ALA A 419 -24.08 15.94 3.60
C ALA A 419 -22.80 16.54 4.19
N GLY A 420 -21.62 16.02 3.84
CA GLY A 420 -20.35 16.35 4.49
C GLY A 420 -19.55 15.10 4.87
N ALA A 421 -18.63 15.25 5.82
CA ALA A 421 -17.74 14.18 6.30
C ALA A 421 -18.06 13.70 7.73
N GLY A 422 -19.34 13.71 8.13
CA GLY A 422 -19.76 13.25 9.47
C GLY A 422 -19.48 14.25 10.60
N SER A 423 -19.25 15.53 10.27
CA SER A 423 -19.09 16.63 11.23
C SER A 423 -20.19 17.66 11.01
N ALA A 424 -20.65 18.32 12.09
CA ALA A 424 -21.69 19.36 12.04
C ALA A 424 -21.25 20.68 11.37
N SER A 425 -20.13 20.64 10.67
CA SER A 425 -19.57 21.72 9.88
C SER A 425 -18.86 21.08 8.69
N GLY A 426 -19.31 21.38 7.48
CA GLY A 426 -18.75 20.84 6.25
C GLY A 426 -19.85 20.56 5.23
N SER A 427 -19.52 20.71 3.96
CA SER A 427 -20.51 20.59 2.89
C SER A 427 -19.96 19.76 1.74
N LEU A 428 -20.79 18.86 1.23
CA LEU A 428 -20.50 18.13 -0.01
C LEU A 428 -21.13 18.88 -1.17
N THR A 429 -20.33 19.21 -2.18
CA THR A 429 -20.81 19.86 -3.40
C THR A 429 -21.02 18.83 -4.50
N ILE A 430 -22.20 18.80 -5.12
CA ILE A 430 -22.47 18.03 -6.33
C ILE A 430 -22.64 19.03 -7.48
N ALA A 431 -21.67 19.01 -8.39
CA ALA A 431 -21.58 19.95 -9.50
C ALA A 431 -22.27 19.47 -10.78
N ASN A 432 -23.17 18.51 -10.66
CA ASN A 432 -23.92 17.88 -11.75
C ASN A 432 -25.27 17.35 -11.23
N GLY A 433 -25.96 16.54 -12.03
CA GLY A 433 -27.23 15.93 -11.63
C GLY A 433 -27.08 14.95 -10.46
N LEU A 434 -28.11 14.89 -9.61
CA LEU A 434 -28.25 13.93 -8.52
C LEU A 434 -29.56 13.17 -8.70
N THR A 435 -29.54 11.85 -8.56
CA THR A 435 -30.73 11.01 -8.49
C THR A 435 -30.68 10.18 -7.23
N LEU A 436 -31.64 10.41 -6.35
CA LEU A 436 -31.88 9.63 -5.14
C LEU A 436 -33.00 8.64 -5.47
N GLY A 437 -32.65 7.35 -5.53
CA GLY A 437 -33.63 6.29 -5.76
C GLY A 437 -34.46 6.00 -4.51
N ASP A 438 -35.55 5.26 -4.70
CA ASP A 438 -36.49 4.87 -3.65
C ASP A 438 -35.76 4.28 -2.43
N ASN A 439 -36.07 4.77 -1.22
CA ASN A 439 -35.45 4.35 0.04
C ASN A 439 -33.94 4.63 0.16
N SER A 440 -33.37 5.46 -0.70
CA SER A 440 -32.04 6.04 -0.45
C SER A 440 -32.11 7.03 0.72
N LYS A 441 -30.96 7.29 1.34
CA LYS A 441 -30.88 8.12 2.56
C LYS A 441 -29.96 9.31 2.34
N ILE A 442 -30.33 10.45 2.89
CA ILE A 442 -29.40 11.56 3.13
C ILE A 442 -29.02 11.56 4.62
N GLU A 443 -27.74 11.59 4.95
CA GLU A 443 -27.28 11.74 6.32
C GLU A 443 -26.83 13.18 6.59
N LEU A 444 -27.44 13.80 7.61
CA LEU A 444 -27.09 15.13 8.10
C LEU A 444 -26.43 15.01 9.47
N THR A 445 -25.29 15.66 9.68
CA THR A 445 -24.70 15.80 11.00
C THR A 445 -25.09 17.14 11.60
N LEU A 446 -25.74 17.11 12.76
CA LEU A 446 -26.17 18.31 13.48
C LEU A 446 -25.31 18.53 14.74
N GLY A 447 -25.16 19.80 15.12
CA GLY A 447 -24.38 20.21 16.27
C GLY A 447 -25.05 21.30 17.10
N ALA A 448 -24.35 21.71 18.16
CA ALA A 448 -24.77 22.81 19.02
C ALA A 448 -24.79 24.15 18.25
N GLY A 449 -25.58 25.11 18.72
CA GLY A 449 -25.68 26.43 18.09
C GLY A 449 -26.25 26.37 16.67
N LEU A 450 -27.05 25.35 16.36
CA LEU A 450 -27.67 25.11 15.06
C LEU A 450 -26.67 24.91 13.91
N THR A 451 -25.45 24.43 14.22
CA THR A 451 -24.46 24.04 13.22
C THR A 451 -24.89 22.76 12.50
N ASN A 452 -24.77 22.73 11.17
CA ASN A 452 -25.11 21.56 10.37
C ASN A 452 -24.09 21.30 9.27
N SER A 453 -24.08 20.04 8.84
CA SER A 453 -23.50 19.61 7.59
C SER A 453 -24.50 19.84 6.45
N SER A 454 -24.02 20.12 5.22
CA SER A 454 -24.91 20.54 4.12
C SER A 454 -24.60 19.86 2.78
N LEU A 455 -25.63 19.69 1.95
CA LEU A 455 -25.49 19.37 0.52
C LEU A 455 -25.60 20.65 -0.31
N ILE A 456 -24.69 20.83 -1.26
CA ILE A 456 -24.67 22.00 -2.14
C ILE A 456 -24.82 21.55 -3.59
N ARG A 457 -25.85 22.08 -4.25
CA ARG A 457 -26.03 21.99 -5.69
C ARG A 457 -25.40 23.19 -6.38
N THR A 458 -24.62 22.95 -7.43
CA THR A 458 -24.15 24.05 -8.31
C THR A 458 -24.62 23.93 -9.75
N SER A 459 -25.00 22.72 -10.21
CA SER A 459 -25.56 22.52 -11.54
C SER A 459 -26.37 21.22 -11.63
N GLY A 460 -26.94 20.92 -12.80
CA GLY A 460 -27.64 19.67 -13.09
C GLY A 460 -29.02 19.53 -12.45
N ALA A 461 -29.83 18.60 -12.91
CA ALA A 461 -31.14 18.32 -12.32
C ALA A 461 -30.99 17.41 -11.09
N TRP A 462 -31.63 17.77 -9.98
CA TRP A 462 -31.74 16.90 -8.82
C TRP A 462 -33.11 16.24 -8.78
N VAL A 463 -33.13 14.95 -8.46
CA VAL A 463 -34.31 14.11 -8.32
C VAL A 463 -34.26 13.50 -6.93
N PHE A 464 -35.21 13.90 -6.08
CA PHE A 464 -35.43 13.32 -4.77
C PHE A 464 -36.40 12.14 -4.87
N ASP A 465 -36.27 11.21 -3.94
CA ASP A 465 -37.36 10.26 -3.66
C ASP A 465 -38.59 11.03 -3.16
N ALA A 466 -39.78 10.53 -3.49
CA ALA A 466 -41.03 11.12 -3.02
C ALA A 466 -41.07 11.15 -1.48
N ASP A 467 -40.69 10.03 -0.85
CA ASP A 467 -40.63 9.84 0.60
C ASP A 467 -39.17 9.90 1.11
N GLN A 468 -38.41 10.92 0.67
CA GLN A 468 -36.97 11.01 0.95
C GLN A 468 -36.65 10.82 2.45
N LEU A 469 -35.80 9.83 2.72
CA LEU A 469 -35.36 9.50 4.06
C LEU A 469 -34.10 10.28 4.44
N PHE A 470 -34.08 10.75 5.68
CA PHE A 470 -32.95 11.41 6.32
C PHE A 470 -32.47 10.62 7.54
N VAL A 471 -31.17 10.55 7.75
CA VAL A 471 -30.54 10.05 8.98
C VAL A 471 -29.89 11.24 9.67
N ILE A 472 -30.19 11.44 10.95
CA ILE A 472 -29.55 12.49 11.75
C ILE A 472 -28.43 11.85 12.57
N SER A 473 -27.22 12.36 12.37
CA SER A 473 -26.04 12.04 13.18
C SER A 473 -25.57 13.27 13.97
N GLY A 474 -24.60 13.07 14.86
CA GLY A 474 -24.13 14.08 15.80
C GLY A 474 -24.70 13.90 17.21
N SER A 475 -24.18 14.68 18.15
CA SER A 475 -24.58 14.63 19.57
C SER A 475 -24.76 16.04 20.10
N ASN A 476 -25.60 16.21 21.12
CA ASN A 476 -25.88 17.49 21.78
C ASN A 476 -26.33 18.60 20.81
N PHE A 477 -27.05 18.24 19.75
CA PHE A 477 -27.57 19.18 18.77
C PHE A 477 -28.72 20.01 19.37
N THR A 478 -28.84 21.27 18.95
CA THR A 478 -29.81 22.23 19.47
C THR A 478 -31.18 22.05 18.80
N ILE A 479 -32.26 22.00 19.59
CA ILE A 479 -33.61 22.07 19.03
C ILE A 479 -33.82 23.44 18.39
N GLY A 480 -34.26 23.46 17.14
CA GLY A 480 -34.45 24.68 16.37
C GLY A 480 -34.40 24.40 14.87
N THR A 481 -34.30 25.48 14.11
CA THR A 481 -34.23 25.42 12.64
C THR A 481 -32.78 25.39 12.18
N TYR A 482 -32.40 24.31 11.50
CA TYR A 482 -31.15 24.17 10.80
C TYR A 482 -31.34 24.66 9.37
N GLN A 483 -30.78 25.84 9.09
CA GLN A 483 -30.93 26.46 7.78
C GLN A 483 -30.01 25.81 6.76
N ASN A 484 -30.46 25.74 5.51
CA ASN A 484 -29.67 25.33 4.34
C ASN A 484 -28.99 23.95 4.48
N VAL A 485 -29.69 22.97 5.05
CA VAL A 485 -29.20 21.57 5.06
C VAL A 485 -29.05 21.01 3.64
N ILE A 486 -29.81 21.56 2.69
CA ILE A 486 -29.56 21.48 1.24
C ILE A 486 -29.64 22.90 0.68
N SER A 487 -28.79 23.25 -0.27
CA SER A 487 -28.77 24.58 -0.90
C SER A 487 -28.46 24.54 -2.40
N GLY A 488 -28.78 25.64 -3.09
CA GLY A 488 -28.55 25.81 -4.53
C GLY A 488 -29.60 25.15 -5.41
N LEU A 489 -30.77 24.83 -4.87
CA LEU A 489 -31.91 24.32 -5.60
C LEU A 489 -32.56 25.41 -6.47
N THR A 490 -33.25 25.02 -7.55
CA THR A 490 -34.00 25.92 -8.43
C THR A 490 -35.48 26.01 -8.06
N GLY A 491 -35.98 25.16 -7.16
CA GLY A 491 -37.40 25.07 -6.81
C GLY A 491 -38.23 24.25 -7.79
N SER A 492 -37.58 23.60 -8.77
CA SER A 492 -38.21 22.79 -9.81
C SER A 492 -37.71 21.35 -9.84
N GLU A 493 -36.99 20.93 -8.81
CA GLU A 493 -36.49 19.58 -8.63
C GLU A 493 -37.63 18.57 -8.51
N SER A 494 -37.48 17.43 -9.18
CA SER A 494 -38.43 16.32 -9.03
C SER A 494 -38.37 15.80 -7.58
N GLY A 495 -39.53 15.55 -6.98
CA GLY A 495 -39.65 15.12 -5.58
C GLY A 495 -39.57 16.26 -4.54
N LEU A 496 -39.19 17.49 -4.92
CA LEU A 496 -39.20 18.61 -3.97
C LEU A 496 -40.63 19.02 -3.57
N GLY A 497 -41.59 18.86 -4.49
CA GLY A 497 -43.01 19.13 -4.20
C GLY A 497 -43.62 18.21 -3.13
N THR A 498 -42.95 17.10 -2.79
CA THR A 498 -43.36 16.17 -1.74
C THR A 498 -42.59 16.38 -0.43
N ILE A 499 -41.87 17.50 -0.25
CA ILE A 499 -41.03 17.77 0.93
C ILE A 499 -41.74 17.59 2.29
N GLY A 500 -43.05 17.78 2.35
CA GLY A 500 -43.85 17.52 3.56
C GLY A 500 -43.98 16.04 3.95
N THR A 501 -43.60 15.12 3.08
CA THR A 501 -43.57 13.66 3.31
C THR A 501 -42.17 13.14 3.64
N TRP A 502 -41.13 13.97 3.46
CA TRP A 502 -39.76 13.59 3.82
C TRP A 502 -39.65 13.30 5.31
N ALA A 503 -38.91 12.26 5.65
CA ALA A 503 -38.94 11.69 7.00
C ALA A 503 -37.54 11.48 7.57
N ILE A 504 -37.43 11.62 8.90
CA ILE A 504 -36.23 11.23 9.65
C ILE A 504 -36.36 9.75 10.04
N ALA A 505 -35.43 8.94 9.57
CA ALA A 505 -35.32 7.54 9.93
C ALA A 505 -34.84 7.37 11.39
N GLY A 506 -35.35 6.35 12.08
CA GLY A 506 -34.85 5.93 13.40
C GLY A 506 -35.63 6.43 14.63
N GLY A 507 -36.66 7.27 14.46
CA GLY A 507 -37.67 7.59 15.49
C GLY A 507 -37.19 8.33 16.75
N THR A 508 -35.88 8.53 16.92
CA THR A 508 -35.27 9.22 18.07
C THR A 508 -35.28 10.74 17.94
N VAL A 509 -35.52 11.26 16.73
CA VAL A 509 -35.56 12.68 16.41
C VAL A 509 -36.82 12.96 15.60
N GLN A 510 -37.55 14.01 15.95
CA GLN A 510 -38.66 14.52 15.16
C GLN A 510 -38.27 15.84 14.51
N GLY A 511 -38.69 16.03 13.27
CA GLY A 511 -38.47 17.25 12.54
C GLY A 511 -39.23 17.29 11.22
N THR A 512 -39.32 18.48 10.66
CA THR A 512 -40.00 18.74 9.39
C THR A 512 -39.07 19.51 8.46
N PHE A 513 -39.13 19.18 7.18
CA PHE A 513 -38.38 19.86 6.14
C PHE A 513 -39.24 20.92 5.47
N SER A 514 -38.64 22.06 5.11
CA SER A 514 -39.30 23.13 4.38
C SER A 514 -38.38 23.73 3.33
N TYR A 515 -38.94 24.05 2.15
CA TYR A 515 -38.25 24.81 1.12
C TYR A 515 -38.44 26.30 1.37
N ASP A 516 -37.34 27.06 1.38
CA ASP A 516 -37.33 28.48 1.76
C ASP A 516 -37.77 29.44 0.62
N GLY A 517 -37.93 28.93 -0.60
CA GLY A 517 -38.24 29.74 -1.79
C GLY A 517 -37.05 30.47 -2.41
N SER A 518 -35.88 30.44 -1.78
CA SER A 518 -34.60 31.02 -2.23
C SER A 518 -33.54 29.98 -2.65
N GLY A 519 -33.91 28.71 -2.72
CA GLY A 519 -33.03 27.62 -3.16
C GLY A 519 -32.46 26.78 -2.02
N GLY A 520 -32.92 26.99 -0.79
CA GLY A 520 -32.54 26.26 0.42
C GLY A 520 -33.64 25.33 0.93
N VAL A 521 -33.22 24.20 1.51
CA VAL A 521 -34.06 23.36 2.37
C VAL A 521 -33.60 23.53 3.80
N ASP A 522 -34.54 23.81 4.68
CA ASP A 522 -34.33 23.92 6.12
C ASP A 522 -34.92 22.72 6.84
N LEU A 523 -34.30 22.34 7.96
CA LEU A 523 -34.76 21.29 8.86
C LEU A 523 -35.14 21.89 10.21
N GLN A 524 -36.43 21.91 10.53
CA GLN A 524 -36.90 22.23 11.87
C GLN A 524 -36.87 20.96 12.73
N ILE A 525 -36.01 20.93 13.74
CA ILE A 525 -36.06 19.91 14.79
C ILE A 525 -37.00 20.35 15.90
N THR A 526 -37.81 19.42 16.40
CA THR A 526 -38.71 19.62 17.54
C THR A 526 -38.36 18.67 18.69
N ALA A 527 -38.76 19.04 19.90
CA ALA A 527 -38.67 18.12 21.03
C ALA A 527 -39.55 16.89 20.74
N VAL A 528 -39.01 15.69 20.94
CA VAL A 528 -39.85 14.49 21.00
C VAL A 528 -40.75 14.65 22.23
N PRO A 529 -42.08 14.60 22.10
CA PRO A 529 -42.94 14.68 23.27
C PRO A 529 -42.58 13.55 24.23
N GLU A 530 -42.22 13.88 25.47
CA GLU A 530 -42.11 12.85 26.51
C GLU A 530 -43.44 12.10 26.56
N PRO A 531 -43.45 10.75 26.78
CA PRO A 531 -44.70 10.05 27.02
C PRO A 531 -45.39 10.76 28.19
N GLY A 532 -46.48 11.47 27.88
CA GLY A 532 -46.96 12.54 28.75
C GLY A 532 -47.10 12.05 30.18
N THR A 533 -46.70 12.87 31.16
CA THR A 533 -46.79 12.59 32.60
C THR A 533 -48.15 12.00 33.01
N TRP A 534 -49.22 12.29 32.25
CA TRP A 534 -50.55 11.69 32.38
C TRP A 534 -50.63 10.18 32.12
N ALA A 535 -49.86 9.63 31.18
CA ALA A 535 -49.79 8.18 30.94
C ALA A 535 -49.10 7.44 32.10
N LEU A 536 -48.02 8.03 32.64
CA LEU A 536 -47.33 7.55 33.84
C LEU A 536 -48.19 7.75 35.12
N ALA A 537 -48.92 8.86 35.23
CA ALA A 537 -49.83 9.13 36.34
C ALA A 537 -51.09 8.26 36.29
N ALA A 538 -51.59 7.91 35.10
CA ALA A 538 -52.70 6.96 34.94
C ALA A 538 -52.28 5.56 35.35
N LEU A 539 -51.09 5.10 34.94
CA LEU A 539 -50.53 3.81 35.38
C LEU A 539 -50.24 3.78 36.89
N GLY A 540 -49.64 4.84 37.44
CA GLY A 540 -49.39 4.98 38.87
C GLY A 540 -50.68 5.05 39.70
N GLY A 541 -51.67 5.82 39.24
CA GLY A 541 -52.99 5.94 39.87
C GLY A 541 -53.79 4.63 39.84
N MET A 542 -53.68 3.86 38.76
CA MET A 542 -54.29 2.52 38.65
C MET A 542 -53.63 1.54 39.64
N LEU A 543 -52.31 1.60 39.82
CA LEU A 543 -51.59 0.79 40.80
C LEU A 543 -51.98 1.14 42.24
N VAL A 544 -52.12 2.43 42.56
CA VAL A 544 -52.60 2.91 43.86
C VAL A 544 -54.05 2.51 44.13
N MET A 545 -54.93 2.51 43.11
CA MET A 545 -56.29 1.99 43.23
C MET A 545 -56.33 0.47 43.47
N ILE A 546 -55.46 -0.30 42.83
CA ILE A 546 -55.37 -1.75 43.04
C ILE A 546 -54.88 -2.07 44.45
N VAL A 547 -53.87 -1.36 44.95
CA VAL A 547 -53.32 -1.55 46.30
C VAL A 547 -54.32 -1.09 47.38
N SER A 548 -55.03 0.01 47.17
CA SER A 548 -56.06 0.49 48.12
C SER A 548 -57.28 -0.42 48.16
N ARG A 549 -57.72 -0.98 47.03
CA ARG A 549 -58.79 -2.00 47.00
C ARG A 549 -58.40 -3.28 47.75
N ARG A 550 -57.15 -3.74 47.62
CA ARG A 550 -56.65 -4.91 48.37
C ARG A 550 -56.57 -4.67 49.89
N ARG A 551 -56.22 -3.45 50.34
CA ARG A 551 -56.21 -3.09 51.78
C ARG A 551 -57.61 -2.99 52.38
N LYS A 552 -58.62 -2.62 51.59
CA LYS A 552 -60.02 -2.53 52.06
C LYS A 552 -60.67 -3.91 52.21
N ALA A 553 -60.39 -4.83 51.28
CA ALA A 553 -60.87 -6.22 51.34
C ALA A 553 -60.19 -7.09 52.42
N ALA A 554 -59.16 -6.59 53.12
CA ALA A 554 -58.50 -7.28 54.24
C ALA A 554 -58.93 -6.72 55.61
N ARG A 555 -59.87 -5.77 55.63
CA ARG A 555 -60.41 -5.14 56.85
C ARG A 555 -61.91 -5.42 57.08
N ASP A 556 -62.55 -6.11 56.15
CA ASP A 556 -63.86 -6.75 56.28
C ASP A 556 -63.62 -8.26 56.37
#